data_AF-A0A3B8K1K5-F1
#
_entry.id   AF-A0A3B8K1K5-F1
#
_cell.length_a   1.000
_cell.length_b   1.000
_cell.length_c   1.000
_cell.angle_alpha   90.00
_cell.angle_beta   90.00
_cell.angle_gamma   90.00
#
_symmetry.space_group_name_H-M   'P 1'
#
loop_
_entity.id
_entity.type
_entity.pdbx_description
1 polymer ?
#
loop_
_entity_poly.entity_id
_entity_poly.type
_entity_poly.pdbx_seq_one_letter_code
_entity_poly.pdbx_strand_id
1 'polypeptide(L)'
;MTDNIDELPDGGRGLQLMWLLTDELNYIHTCTHQNCLLLVKNYQQKNLAQSQKLNKISNLKPVTDFLSRFNKFNNSQENLQKSRGDLLLKKIDLTVNTDLNALPQVLQWYEQLEQLPIPQKTLDECKLAHVEGFTNAVRHAHKGMPTETPIKLEVIVFNKRLEMKVVDYGQPFDFKAKLREILTSKSTLSRKIS
;
A
#
# COMPACT_ATOMS: atom_id res chain seq x y z
N MET A 1 -26.28 -16.03 -21.09
CA MET A 1 -24.82 -15.88 -21.27
C MET A 1 -24.36 -15.08 -20.06
N THR A 2 -23.87 -15.76 -19.04
CA THR A 2 -23.42 -15.15 -17.79
C THR A 2 -22.03 -14.59 -18.04
N ASP A 3 -21.93 -13.28 -18.24
CA ASP A 3 -20.65 -12.59 -18.25
C ASP A 3 -20.02 -12.79 -16.87
N ASN A 4 -19.05 -13.71 -16.83
CA ASN A 4 -18.33 -14.10 -15.65
C ASN A 4 -17.39 -12.94 -15.28
N ILE A 5 -17.84 -12.07 -14.38
CA ILE A 5 -17.09 -10.88 -13.92
C ILE A 5 -15.79 -11.30 -13.20
N ASP A 6 -15.63 -12.60 -12.90
CA ASP A 6 -14.47 -13.20 -12.26
C ASP A 6 -13.24 -13.41 -13.19
N GLU A 7 -13.33 -13.09 -14.48
CA GLU A 7 -12.20 -13.20 -15.44
C GLU A 7 -11.67 -11.84 -15.95
N LEU A 8 -11.70 -10.80 -15.12
CA LEU A 8 -10.83 -9.65 -15.38
C LEU A 8 -9.37 -10.04 -15.07
N PRO A 9 -8.38 -9.69 -15.91
CA PRO A 9 -6.99 -10.01 -15.62
C PRO A 9 -6.53 -9.18 -14.40
N ASP A 10 -6.68 -9.77 -13.22
CA ASP A 10 -6.49 -9.12 -11.91
C ASP A 10 -5.02 -8.98 -11.51
N GLY A 11 -4.10 -9.62 -12.25
CA GLY A 11 -2.75 -9.95 -11.78
C GLY A 11 -1.76 -8.80 -11.49
N GLY A 12 -2.22 -7.55 -11.38
CA GLY A 12 -1.32 -6.44 -11.00
C GLY A 12 -1.96 -5.08 -10.75
N ARG A 13 -3.28 -4.90 -10.93
CA ARG A 13 -3.92 -3.59 -10.67
C ARG A 13 -3.78 -3.14 -9.22
N GLY A 14 -3.87 -4.10 -8.29
CA GLY A 14 -3.69 -3.84 -6.87
C GLY A 14 -2.33 -3.29 -6.51
N LEU A 15 -1.27 -3.98 -6.96
CA LEU A 15 0.11 -3.53 -6.82
C LEU A 15 0.34 -2.14 -7.45
N GLN A 16 -0.29 -1.83 -8.59
CA GLN A 16 -0.24 -0.49 -9.20
C GLN A 16 -0.88 0.56 -8.31
N LEU A 17 -2.06 0.28 -7.77
CA LEU A 17 -2.78 1.21 -6.91
C LEU A 17 -1.97 1.50 -5.64
N MET A 18 -1.47 0.45 -4.97
CA MET A 18 -0.61 0.62 -3.80
C MET A 18 0.64 1.43 -4.11
N TRP A 19 1.30 1.18 -5.25
CA TRP A 19 2.48 1.95 -5.68
C TRP A 19 2.16 3.43 -5.95
N LEU A 20 0.99 3.74 -6.52
CA LEU A 20 0.56 5.11 -6.79
C LEU A 20 0.19 5.87 -5.51
N LEU A 21 -0.43 5.18 -4.55
CA LEU A 21 -0.94 5.79 -3.32
C LEU A 21 0.13 5.97 -2.24
N THR A 22 1.18 5.14 -2.24
CA THR A 22 2.26 5.18 -1.25
C THR A 22 3.49 5.88 -1.78
N ASP A 23 4.40 6.27 -0.90
CA ASP A 23 5.73 6.77 -1.27
C ASP A 23 6.73 5.62 -1.41
N GLU A 24 6.62 4.62 -0.52
CA GLU A 24 7.43 3.40 -0.53
C GLU A 24 6.53 2.16 -0.45
N LEU A 25 6.91 1.13 -1.21
CA LEU A 25 6.24 -0.17 -1.24
C LEU A 25 7.31 -1.26 -1.26
N ASN A 26 7.42 -2.02 -0.17
CA ASN A 26 8.43 -3.04 0.04
C ASN A 26 7.78 -4.39 0.33
N TYR A 27 8.42 -5.46 -0.08
CA TYR A 27 8.00 -6.82 0.22
C TYR A 27 9.18 -7.59 0.80
N ILE A 28 8.99 -8.10 2.02
CA ILE A 28 10.03 -8.78 2.79
C ILE A 28 9.55 -10.18 3.11
N HIS A 29 10.27 -11.18 2.64
CA HIS A 29 10.09 -12.56 3.09
C HIS A 29 10.91 -12.77 4.36
N THR A 30 10.26 -13.20 5.43
CA THR A 30 10.91 -13.46 6.72
C THR A 30 11.37 -14.92 6.80
N CYS A 31 12.42 -15.19 7.60
CA CYS A 31 12.90 -16.55 7.85
C CYS A 31 11.88 -17.45 8.57
N THR A 32 10.78 -16.89 9.10
CA THR A 32 9.68 -17.61 9.73
C THR A 32 8.53 -17.93 8.75
N HIS A 33 8.79 -17.97 7.44
CA HIS A 33 7.81 -18.24 6.38
C HIS A 33 6.62 -17.27 6.32
N GLN A 34 6.79 -16.05 6.85
CA GLN A 34 5.81 -14.98 6.69
C GLN A 34 6.28 -14.00 5.64
N ASN A 35 5.37 -13.53 4.82
CA ASN A 35 5.61 -12.43 3.89
C ASN A 35 5.05 -11.15 4.48
N CYS A 36 5.81 -10.06 4.39
CA CYS A 36 5.40 -8.76 4.86
C CYS A 36 5.42 -7.76 3.71
N LEU A 37 4.25 -7.30 3.29
CA LEU A 37 4.09 -6.14 2.43
C LEU A 37 4.07 -4.89 3.31
N LEU A 38 5.06 -4.02 3.14
CA LEU A 38 5.20 -2.74 3.83
C LEU A 38 4.87 -1.60 2.88
N LEU A 39 3.91 -0.76 3.29
CA LEU A 39 3.49 0.46 2.61
C LEU A 39 3.89 1.65 3.49
N VAL A 40 4.55 2.65 2.91
CA VAL A 40 4.92 3.88 3.65
C VAL A 40 4.38 5.09 2.92
N LYS A 41 3.73 6.00 3.66
CA LYS A 41 3.22 7.27 3.15
C LYS A 41 3.67 8.41 4.05
N ASN A 42 4.42 9.35 3.50
CA ASN A 42 4.84 10.57 4.20
C ASN A 42 3.76 11.64 4.09
N TYR A 43 3.67 12.48 5.11
CA TYR A 43 2.78 13.62 5.13
C TYR A 43 3.36 14.77 5.95
N GLN A 44 2.92 15.98 5.65
CA GLN A 44 3.22 17.15 6.45
C GLN A 44 2.04 17.38 7.39
N GLN A 45 2.28 17.38 8.70
CA GLN A 45 1.30 17.83 9.65
C GLN A 45 1.03 19.32 9.39
N LYS A 46 -0.23 19.72 9.29
CA LYS A 46 -0.57 21.14 9.28
C LYS A 46 -0.13 21.69 10.63
N ASN A 47 0.81 22.64 10.64
CA ASN A 47 1.05 23.44 11.84
C ASN A 47 -0.28 24.07 12.25
N LEU A 48 -0.75 23.79 13.47
CA LEU A 48 -1.98 24.36 14.04
C LEU A 48 -1.97 25.91 14.07
N ALA A 49 -0.83 26.54 13.76
CA ALA A 49 -0.64 27.99 13.73
C ALA A 49 -0.57 28.64 12.33
N GLN A 50 -0.77 27.91 11.23
CA GLN A 50 -0.73 28.51 9.87
C GLN A 50 -1.86 28.02 8.97
N SER A 51 -3.09 28.40 9.33
CA SER A 51 -4.17 28.53 8.36
C SER A 51 -4.03 29.87 7.66
N GLN A 52 -3.43 29.89 6.46
CA GLN A 52 -3.74 30.80 5.34
C GLN A 52 -2.70 30.67 4.23
N LYS A 53 -2.92 29.72 3.32
CA LYS A 53 -2.79 29.89 1.85
C LYS A 53 -3.25 28.60 1.18
N LEU A 54 -4.53 28.54 0.81
CA LEU A 54 -4.94 27.72 -0.32
C LEU A 54 -4.24 28.31 -1.55
N ASN A 55 -3.47 27.49 -2.26
CA ASN A 55 -3.13 27.79 -3.65
C ASN A 55 -2.97 26.51 -4.48
N LYS A 56 -3.84 26.44 -5.49
CA LYS A 56 -3.69 25.81 -6.80
C LYS A 56 -3.48 24.29 -6.86
N ILE A 57 -4.62 23.63 -7.12
CA ILE A 57 -4.70 22.46 -7.99
C ILE A 57 -3.84 22.70 -9.23
N SER A 58 -2.81 21.88 -9.42
CA SER A 58 -2.02 21.84 -10.66
C SER A 58 -1.70 20.40 -11.03
N ASN A 59 -2.36 19.98 -12.12
CA ASN A 59 -1.93 19.08 -13.20
C ASN A 59 -1.41 17.67 -12.84
N LEU A 60 -2.06 16.67 -13.44
CA LEU A 60 -1.60 15.28 -13.50
C LEU A 60 -0.11 15.21 -13.80
N LYS A 61 0.67 14.65 -12.88
CA LYS A 61 2.08 14.33 -13.12
C LYS A 61 2.18 13.02 -13.90
N PRO A 62 2.74 13.01 -15.12
CA PRO A 62 2.78 11.84 -15.99
C PRO A 62 3.91 10.88 -15.58
N VAL A 63 3.86 9.67 -16.15
CA VAL A 63 4.69 8.45 -16.00
C VAL A 63 6.21 8.64 -15.72
N THR A 64 6.79 9.82 -15.94
CA THR A 64 8.21 10.12 -15.66
C THR A 64 8.54 10.16 -14.17
N ASP A 65 7.65 10.71 -13.32
CA ASP A 65 7.81 10.69 -11.85
C ASP A 65 7.66 9.26 -11.29
N PHE A 66 6.97 8.41 -12.04
CA PHE A 66 6.69 7.03 -11.66
C PHE A 66 7.87 6.08 -11.93
N LEU A 67 8.52 6.20 -13.10
CA LEU A 67 9.72 5.43 -13.43
C LEU A 67 10.96 5.92 -12.65
N SER A 68 11.07 7.22 -12.39
CA SER A 68 12.14 7.78 -11.57
C SER A 68 12.09 7.22 -10.14
N ARG A 69 10.89 7.10 -9.56
CA ARG A 69 10.66 6.43 -8.27
C ARG A 69 11.08 4.96 -8.29
N PHE A 70 10.78 4.23 -9.36
CA PHE A 70 11.20 2.83 -9.49
C PHE A 70 12.74 2.68 -9.62
N ASN A 71 13.40 3.55 -10.37
CA ASN A 71 14.85 3.56 -10.47
C ASN A 71 15.51 3.92 -9.13
N LYS A 72 14.95 4.88 -8.39
CA LYS A 72 15.39 5.19 -7.02
C LYS A 72 15.20 4.00 -6.09
N PHE A 73 14.07 3.30 -6.18
CA PHE A 73 13.81 2.09 -5.40
C PHE A 73 14.86 0.99 -5.62
N ASN A 74 15.33 0.77 -6.86
CA ASN A 74 16.39 -0.20 -7.13
C ASN A 74 17.73 0.18 -6.47
N ASN A 75 18.01 1.48 -6.31
CA ASN A 75 19.27 1.99 -5.78
C ASN A 75 19.27 2.20 -4.25
N SER A 76 18.12 2.02 -3.55
CA SER A 76 17.95 2.48 -2.16
C SER A 76 17.76 1.37 -1.12
N GLN A 77 18.02 0.10 -1.42
CA GLN A 77 17.80 -0.99 -0.44
C GLN A 77 18.76 -1.00 0.76
N GLU A 78 19.77 -0.14 0.80
CA GLU A 78 20.57 0.11 2.01
C GLU A 78 20.22 1.49 2.59
N ASN A 79 19.45 1.48 3.68
CA ASN A 79 19.33 2.47 4.76
C ASN A 79 17.85 2.68 5.18
N LEU A 80 17.31 1.79 6.00
CA LEU A 80 16.31 2.18 7.00
C LEU A 80 17.01 3.00 8.10
N GLN A 81 17.65 4.10 7.75
CA GLN A 81 18.15 5.05 8.72
C GLN A 81 16.99 5.87 9.26
N LYS A 82 16.45 5.37 10.37
CA LYS A 82 15.69 6.06 11.43
C LYS A 82 15.86 7.58 11.33
N SER A 83 14.87 8.27 10.75
CA SER A 83 14.79 9.72 10.70
C SER A 83 14.84 10.26 12.13
N ARG A 84 15.91 11.00 12.46
CA ARG A 84 16.00 11.79 13.70
C ARG A 84 14.87 12.82 13.66
N GLY A 85 13.74 12.51 14.30
CA GLY A 85 12.58 13.40 14.38
C GLY A 85 11.20 12.75 14.18
N ASP A 86 11.15 11.43 13.93
CA ASP A 86 9.88 10.71 13.84
C ASP A 86 9.37 10.36 15.24
N LEU A 87 8.24 10.96 15.62
CA LEU A 87 7.57 10.70 16.90
C LEU A 87 6.44 9.72 16.66
N LEU A 88 6.46 8.58 17.35
CA LEU A 88 5.36 7.61 17.34
C LEU A 88 4.13 8.26 17.98
N LEU A 89 3.05 8.38 17.21
CA LEU A 89 1.77 8.91 17.69
C LEU A 89 0.82 7.80 18.10
N LYS A 90 0.72 6.74 17.29
CA LYS A 90 -0.15 5.59 17.56
C LYS A 90 0.33 4.37 16.81
N LYS A 91 0.11 3.20 17.41
CA LYS A 91 0.21 1.90 16.75
C LYS A 91 -1.12 1.17 16.96
N ILE A 92 -1.68 0.61 15.88
CA ILE A 92 -2.82 -0.29 15.95
C ILE A 92 -2.50 -1.57 15.17
N ASP A 93 -3.04 -2.68 15.65
CA ASP A 93 -2.88 -4.02 15.06
C ASP A 93 -4.25 -4.68 14.92
N LEU A 94 -4.42 -5.50 13.89
CA LEU A 94 -5.61 -6.32 13.65
C LEU A 94 -5.19 -7.65 13.03
N THR A 95 -5.77 -8.77 13.49
CA THR A 95 -5.66 -10.05 12.81
C THR A 95 -7.04 -10.45 12.33
N VAL A 96 -7.16 -10.73 11.04
CA VAL A 96 -8.39 -11.19 10.40
C VAL A 96 -8.16 -12.51 9.69
N ASN A 97 -9.25 -13.22 9.44
CA ASN A 97 -9.24 -14.42 8.63
C ASN A 97 -8.98 -14.09 7.16
N THR A 98 -8.56 -15.09 6.40
CA THR A 98 -8.40 -15.03 4.94
C THR A 98 -9.76 -15.11 4.29
N ASP A 99 -10.52 -14.03 4.42
CA ASP A 99 -11.86 -13.92 3.87
C ASP A 99 -12.16 -12.46 3.55
N LEU A 100 -12.64 -12.19 2.33
CA LEU A 100 -13.07 -10.86 1.93
C LEU A 100 -14.23 -10.33 2.78
N ASN A 101 -15.00 -11.22 3.42
CA ASN A 101 -16.03 -10.84 4.39
C ASN A 101 -15.47 -10.17 5.64
N ALA A 102 -14.16 -10.24 5.89
CA ALA A 102 -13.51 -9.49 6.96
C ALA A 102 -13.24 -8.02 6.58
N LEU A 103 -13.48 -7.60 5.33
CA LEU A 103 -13.26 -6.22 4.90
C LEU A 103 -13.97 -5.16 5.77
N PRO A 104 -15.25 -5.32 6.18
CA PRO A 104 -15.89 -4.38 7.10
C PRO A 104 -15.14 -4.22 8.42
N GLN A 105 -14.58 -5.31 8.96
CA GLN A 105 -13.78 -5.29 10.18
C GLN A 105 -12.49 -4.48 9.97
N VAL A 106 -11.83 -4.62 8.81
CA VAL A 106 -10.65 -3.82 8.46
C VAL A 106 -11.00 -2.33 8.36
N LEU A 107 -12.12 -1.98 7.71
CA LEU A 107 -12.56 -0.60 7.56
C LEU A 107 -12.93 0.05 8.90
N GLN A 108 -13.65 -0.68 9.76
CA GLN A 108 -14.03 -0.22 11.10
C GLN A 108 -12.78 -0.06 12.00
N TRP A 109 -11.82 -0.97 11.92
CA TRP A 109 -10.59 -0.90 12.71
C TRP A 109 -9.80 0.41 12.46
N TYR A 110 -9.86 0.94 11.23
CA TYR A 110 -9.22 2.20 10.86
C TYR A 110 -9.83 3.45 11.53
N GLU A 111 -11.08 3.39 12.01
CA GLU A 111 -11.74 4.53 12.68
C GLU A 111 -10.94 5.01 13.91
N GLN A 112 -10.12 4.13 14.49
CA GLN A 112 -9.18 4.46 15.56
C GLN A 112 -8.14 5.53 15.20
N LEU A 113 -7.95 5.83 13.91
CA LEU A 113 -6.98 6.81 13.43
C LEU A 113 -7.59 8.20 13.14
N GLU A 114 -8.92 8.33 13.13
CA GLU A 114 -9.62 9.55 12.69
C GLU A 114 -9.34 10.77 13.56
N GLN A 115 -8.99 10.56 14.83
CA GLN A 115 -8.67 11.65 15.78
C GLN A 115 -7.20 12.07 15.76
N LEU A 116 -6.36 11.40 14.95
CA LEU A 116 -4.95 11.73 14.86
C LEU A 116 -4.73 12.91 13.90
N PRO A 117 -3.63 13.68 14.06
CA PRO A 117 -3.33 14.83 13.22
C PRO A 117 -2.79 14.42 11.83
N ILE A 118 -3.52 13.54 11.14
CA ILE A 118 -3.23 13.06 9.79
C ILE A 118 -4.11 13.87 8.83
N PRO A 119 -3.57 14.40 7.71
CA PRO A 119 -4.43 14.99 6.69
C PRO A 119 -5.45 13.96 6.17
N GLN A 120 -6.75 14.31 6.14
CA GLN A 120 -7.82 13.36 5.77
C GLN A 120 -7.55 12.62 4.46
N LYS A 121 -7.13 13.34 3.42
CA LYS A 121 -6.75 12.75 2.13
C LYS A 121 -5.66 11.68 2.29
N THR A 122 -4.64 11.93 3.12
CA THR A 122 -3.58 10.96 3.40
C THR A 122 -4.14 9.72 4.08
N LEU A 123 -5.04 9.89 5.05
CA LEU A 123 -5.68 8.78 5.75
C LEU A 123 -6.52 7.92 4.77
N ASP A 124 -7.29 8.55 3.89
CA ASP A 124 -8.12 7.86 2.89
C ASP A 124 -7.26 7.10 1.86
N GLU A 125 -6.18 7.72 1.35
CA GLU A 125 -5.22 7.06 0.45
C GLU A 125 -4.54 5.86 1.12
N CYS A 126 -4.15 6.00 2.40
CA CYS A 126 -3.56 4.92 3.18
C CYS A 126 -4.56 3.78 3.40
N LYS A 127 -5.81 4.11 3.78
CA LYS A 127 -6.89 3.13 3.97
C LYS A 127 -7.13 2.33 2.69
N LEU A 128 -7.24 3.00 1.54
CA LEU A 128 -7.42 2.34 0.24
C LEU A 128 -6.24 1.43 -0.12
N ALA A 129 -5.00 1.90 0.07
CA ALA A 129 -3.81 1.11 -0.24
C ALA A 129 -3.68 -0.12 0.66
N HIS A 130 -4.02 -0.01 1.95
CA HIS A 130 -3.93 -1.12 2.90
C HIS A 130 -5.03 -2.16 2.67
N VAL A 131 -6.25 -1.71 2.35
CA VAL A 131 -7.35 -2.57 1.90
C VAL A 131 -6.94 -3.35 0.66
N GLU A 132 -6.32 -2.69 -0.31
CA GLU A 132 -5.81 -3.36 -1.51
C GLU A 132 -4.71 -4.39 -1.18
N GLY A 133 -3.83 -4.10 -0.22
CA GLY A 133 -2.85 -5.07 0.28
C GLY A 133 -3.51 -6.29 0.91
N PHE A 134 -4.54 -6.08 1.73
CA PHE A 134 -5.33 -7.15 2.34
C PHE A 134 -6.07 -8.01 1.29
N THR A 135 -6.76 -7.39 0.33
CA THR A 135 -7.47 -8.14 -0.72
C THR A 135 -6.49 -8.92 -1.60
N ASN A 136 -5.31 -8.40 -1.88
CA ASN A 136 -4.25 -9.15 -2.57
C ASN A 136 -3.77 -10.36 -1.76
N ALA A 137 -3.63 -10.23 -0.44
CA ALA A 137 -3.29 -11.37 0.41
C ALA A 137 -4.38 -12.46 0.35
N VAL A 138 -5.66 -12.09 0.47
CA VAL A 138 -6.78 -13.06 0.39
C VAL A 138 -6.89 -13.71 -0.99
N ARG A 139 -6.87 -12.91 -2.07
CA ARG A 139 -7.12 -13.39 -3.44
C ARG A 139 -5.94 -14.10 -4.07
N HIS A 140 -4.72 -13.72 -3.71
CA HIS A 140 -3.51 -14.21 -4.37
C HIS A 140 -2.60 -14.98 -3.43
N ALA A 141 -2.15 -14.38 -2.32
CA ALA A 141 -1.15 -15.02 -1.45
C ALA A 141 -1.70 -16.30 -0.80
N HIS A 142 -2.94 -16.24 -0.32
CA HIS A 142 -3.62 -17.33 0.36
C HIS A 142 -4.62 -18.09 -0.51
N LYS A 143 -4.49 -18.00 -1.84
CA LYS A 143 -5.39 -18.71 -2.76
C LYS A 143 -5.36 -20.22 -2.47
N GLY A 144 -6.49 -20.77 -2.06
CA GLY A 144 -6.64 -22.19 -1.74
C GLY A 144 -6.20 -22.59 -0.32
N MET A 145 -5.86 -21.62 0.55
CA MET A 145 -5.61 -21.87 1.97
C MET A 145 -6.93 -21.88 2.77
N PRO A 146 -6.96 -22.46 3.99
CA PRO A 146 -8.13 -22.40 4.87
C PRO A 146 -8.52 -20.96 5.20
N THR A 147 -9.82 -20.68 5.32
CA THR A 147 -10.35 -19.36 5.67
C THR A 147 -9.84 -18.87 7.02
N GLU A 148 -9.54 -19.77 7.94
CA GLU A 148 -9.01 -19.50 9.27
C GLU A 148 -7.53 -19.06 9.24
N THR A 149 -6.88 -19.14 8.07
CA THR A 149 -5.50 -18.67 7.90
C THR A 149 -5.46 -17.17 8.24
N PRO A 150 -4.63 -16.76 9.21
CA PRO A 150 -4.63 -15.38 9.66
C PRO A 150 -3.89 -14.47 8.68
N ILE A 151 -4.41 -13.28 8.46
CA ILE A 151 -3.69 -12.14 7.88
C ILE A 151 -3.53 -11.09 8.98
N LYS A 152 -2.30 -10.66 9.25
CA LYS A 152 -2.04 -9.60 10.23
C LYS A 152 -1.91 -8.27 9.51
N LEU A 153 -2.62 -7.28 10.02
CA LEU A 153 -2.60 -5.90 9.57
C LEU A 153 -2.05 -5.05 10.71
N GLU A 154 -1.13 -4.14 10.40
CA GLU A 154 -0.56 -3.20 11.37
C GLU A 154 -0.54 -1.81 10.73
N VAL A 155 -0.88 -0.77 11.50
CA VAL A 155 -0.66 0.62 11.12
C VAL A 155 0.12 1.31 12.23
N ILE A 156 1.26 1.89 11.87
CA ILE A 156 2.08 2.72 12.74
C ILE A 156 2.03 4.15 12.22
N VAL A 157 1.52 5.05 13.06
CA VAL A 157 1.42 6.48 12.77
C VAL A 157 2.55 7.20 13.49
N PHE A 158 3.39 7.87 12.71
CA PHE A 158 4.39 8.82 13.17
C PHE A 158 3.95 10.24 12.84
N ASN A 159 4.50 11.26 13.49
CA ASN A 159 4.20 12.67 13.20
C ASN A 159 4.38 13.10 11.73
N LYS A 160 5.17 12.38 10.92
CA LYS A 160 5.48 12.72 9.53
C LYS A 160 5.18 11.60 8.52
N ARG A 161 4.76 10.42 8.98
CA ARG A 161 4.49 9.28 8.08
C ARG A 161 3.55 8.25 8.69
N LEU A 162 2.88 7.49 7.84
CA LEU A 162 2.23 6.23 8.17
C LEU A 162 3.04 5.07 7.59
N GLU A 163 3.20 4.02 8.39
CA GLU A 163 3.62 2.70 7.94
C GLU A 163 2.44 1.74 8.07
N MET A 164 2.13 1.00 7.01
CA MET A 164 1.08 -0.03 7.02
C MET A 164 1.71 -1.36 6.62
N LYS A 165 1.39 -2.43 7.32
CA LYS A 165 1.89 -3.77 7.02
C LYS A 165 0.75 -4.72 6.75
N VAL A 166 0.92 -5.57 5.76
CA VAL A 166 0.10 -6.77 5.53
C VAL A 166 1.03 -7.97 5.65
N VAL A 167 0.75 -8.83 6.62
CA VAL A 167 1.53 -10.04 6.85
C VAL A 167 0.67 -11.24 6.48
N ASP A 168 1.16 -11.99 5.50
CA ASP A 168 0.57 -13.22 4.97
C ASP A 168 1.52 -14.41 5.13
N TYR A 169 0.99 -15.62 4.92
CA TYR A 169 1.64 -16.92 5.00
C TYR A 169 1.61 -17.64 3.64
N GLY A 170 1.39 -16.89 2.56
CA GLY A 170 1.39 -17.43 1.20
C GLY A 170 2.80 -17.81 0.73
N GLN A 171 2.87 -18.33 -0.50
CA GLN A 171 4.18 -18.53 -1.13
C GLN A 171 4.81 -17.18 -1.48
N PRO A 172 6.11 -16.97 -1.18
CA PRO A 172 6.79 -15.76 -1.60
C PRO A 172 6.85 -15.69 -3.13
N PHE A 173 6.87 -14.48 -3.66
CA PHE A 173 7.05 -14.24 -5.09
C PHE A 173 8.13 -13.16 -5.33
N ASP A 174 8.66 -13.12 -6.55
CA ASP A 174 9.58 -12.05 -6.93
C ASP A 174 8.81 -10.74 -7.12
N PHE A 175 8.70 -10.00 -6.03
CA PHE A 175 8.03 -8.70 -5.96
C PHE A 175 8.64 -7.68 -6.93
N LYS A 176 9.97 -7.67 -7.07
CA LYS A 176 10.64 -6.71 -7.96
C LYS A 176 10.36 -7.04 -9.42
N ALA A 177 10.44 -8.31 -9.81
CA ALA A 177 10.09 -8.74 -11.16
C ALA A 177 8.62 -8.44 -11.46
N LYS A 178 7.72 -8.71 -10.51
CA LYS A 178 6.29 -8.45 -10.70
C LYS A 178 6.00 -6.96 -10.86
N LEU A 179 6.61 -6.10 -10.04
CA LEU A 179 6.52 -4.66 -10.24
C LEU A 179 7.04 -4.28 -11.63
N ARG A 180 8.23 -4.74 -12.05
CA ARG A 180 8.77 -4.43 -13.39
C ARG A 180 7.83 -4.83 -14.52
N GLU A 181 7.25 -6.02 -14.47
CA GLU A 181 6.26 -6.49 -15.46
C GLU A 181 5.07 -5.53 -15.54
N ILE A 182 4.54 -5.16 -14.37
CA ILE A 182 3.41 -4.25 -14.22
C ILE A 182 3.75 -2.84 -14.72
N LEU A 183 4.97 -2.35 -14.48
CA LEU A 183 5.38 -1.01 -14.92
C LEU A 183 5.74 -0.97 -16.41
N THR A 184 6.28 -2.05 -16.97
CA THR A 184 6.70 -2.12 -18.39
C THR A 184 5.54 -2.40 -19.34
N SER A 185 4.58 -3.24 -18.95
CA SER A 185 3.37 -3.54 -19.75
C SER A 185 2.53 -2.30 -20.11
N LYS A 186 2.54 -1.24 -19.28
CA LYS A 186 1.88 0.04 -19.58
C LYS A 186 2.66 0.94 -20.54
N SER A 187 4.00 0.86 -20.58
CA SER A 187 4.81 1.62 -21.54
C SER A 187 4.55 1.19 -22.99
N THR A 188 4.15 -0.08 -23.19
CA THR A 188 3.82 -0.66 -24.50
C THR A 188 2.40 -0.30 -24.95
N LEU A 189 1.45 -0.13 -24.02
CA LEU A 189 0.07 0.22 -24.35
C LEU A 189 -0.07 1.68 -24.83
N SER A 190 0.72 2.61 -24.28
CA SER A 190 0.74 4.01 -24.74
C SER A 190 1.43 4.20 -26.11
N ARG A 191 2.11 3.18 -26.63
CA ARG A 191 2.84 3.22 -27.92
C ARG A 191 2.09 2.55 -29.08
N LYS A 192 0.98 1.85 -28.80
CA LYS A 192 0.13 1.20 -29.82
C LYS A 192 -1.14 2.00 -30.17
N ILE A 193 -1.33 3.17 -29.55
CA ILE A 193 -2.48 4.07 -29.79
C ILE A 193 -2.00 5.44 -30.30
N SER A 194 -0.78 5.51 -30.83
CA SER A 194 -0.25 6.67 -31.56
C SER A 194 0.32 6.22 -32.88
#